data_AF-A0A5K1DIN8-F1
#
_entry.id   AF-A0A5K1DIN8-F1
#
_cell.length_a   1.000
_cell.length_b   1.000
_cell.length_c   1.000
_cell.angle_alpha   90.00
_cell.angle_beta   90.00
_cell.angle_gamma   90.00
#
_symmetry.space_group_name_H-M   'P 1'
#
loop_
_entity.id
_entity.type
_entity.pdbx_description
1 polymer ?
#
loop_
_entity_poly.entity_id
_entity_poly.type
_entity_poly.pdbx_seq_one_letter_code
_entity_poly.pdbx_strand_id
1 'polypeptide(L)'
;AVSVFSSFTVEDRPGEQWLRLRRKYGDNEDIKIEVTMFDGFQRSGDKGEDVQMHISLIVDVCKGDDSNPLEFICSAWPNALVIRKVFMLKRHKMPPKPYIGPDFV
;
A
#
# COMPACT_ATOMS: atom_id res chain seq x y z
N ALA A 1 -1.50 -4.30 17.98
CA ALA A 1 -2.88 -4.40 18.52
C ALA A 1 -3.84 -4.54 17.34
N VAL A 2 -5.02 -5.15 17.53
CA VAL A 2 -6.05 -5.23 16.47
C VAL A 2 -7.18 -4.28 16.81
N SER A 3 -7.54 -3.41 15.87
CA SER A 3 -8.67 -2.47 15.98
C SER A 3 -9.46 -2.44 14.66
N VAL A 4 -10.54 -1.66 14.62
CA VAL A 4 -11.34 -1.46 13.42
C VAL A 4 -11.37 0.03 13.09
N PHE A 5 -11.09 0.37 11.83
CA PHE A 5 -11.24 1.71 11.31
C PHE A 5 -12.15 1.68 10.08
N SER A 6 -13.30 2.34 10.17
CA SER A 6 -14.36 2.21 9.16
C SER A 6 -14.70 0.73 8.91
N SER A 7 -14.53 0.24 7.69
CA SER A 7 -14.76 -1.17 7.33
C SER A 7 -13.48 -2.01 7.24
N PHE A 8 -12.35 -1.48 7.73
CA PHE A 8 -11.08 -2.18 7.75
C PHE A 8 -10.75 -2.70 9.14
N THR A 9 -10.33 -3.95 9.21
CA THR A 9 -9.59 -4.46 10.36
C THR A 9 -8.16 -3.94 10.27
N VAL A 10 -7.67 -3.32 11.34
CA VAL A 10 -6.36 -2.71 11.45
C VAL A 10 -5.51 -3.54 12.40
N GLU A 11 -4.40 -4.08 11.90
CA GLU A 11 -3.37 -4.76 12.69
C GLU A 11 -2.16 -3.84 12.79
N ASP A 12 -1.96 -3.22 13.94
CA ASP A 12 -0.77 -2.42 14.24
C ASP A 12 0.36 -3.32 14.79
N ARG A 13 1.55 -3.22 14.20
CA ARG A 13 2.79 -3.88 14.65
C ARG A 13 3.85 -2.83 14.98
N PRO A 14 3.80 -2.23 16.19
CA PRO A 14 4.65 -1.09 16.53
C PRO A 14 6.15 -1.37 16.44
N GLY A 15 6.59 -2.60 16.77
CA GLY A 15 8.00 -3.00 16.70
C GLY A 15 8.52 -3.20 15.28
N GLU A 16 7.64 -3.48 14.32
CA GLU A 16 7.99 -3.64 12.90
C GLU A 16 7.85 -2.32 12.12
N GLN A 17 7.42 -1.24 12.79
CA GLN A 17 7.12 0.06 12.17
C GLN A 17 6.21 -0.06 10.94
N TRP A 18 5.17 -0.87 11.09
CA TRP A 18 4.35 -1.30 9.98
C TRP A 18 2.92 -1.63 10.44
N LEU A 19 1.95 -1.33 9.57
CA LEU A 19 0.53 -1.48 9.84
C LEU A 19 -0.17 -2.20 8.68
N ARG A 20 -1.06 -3.14 9.00
CA ARG A 20 -1.89 -3.85 8.03
C ARG A 20 -3.34 -3.42 8.14
N LEU A 21 -3.97 -3.13 7.01
CA LEU A 21 -5.42 -3.06 6.90
C LEU A 21 -5.93 -4.20 6.04
N ARG A 22 -7.07 -4.77 6.44
CA ARG A 22 -7.77 -5.81 5.66
C ARG A 22 -9.25 -5.52 5.60
N ARG A 23 -9.86 -5.75 4.44
CA ARG A 23 -11.30 -5.65 4.24
C ARG A 23 -11.75 -6.59 3.12
N LYS A 24 -12.96 -7.13 3.26
CA LYS A 24 -13.73 -7.68 2.13
C LYS A 24 -14.62 -6.60 1.50
N TYR A 25 -14.62 -6.51 0.19
CA TYR A 25 -15.45 -5.59 -0.59
C TYR A 25 -16.33 -6.37 -1.57
N GLY A 26 -17.63 -6.11 -1.55
CA GLY A 26 -18.61 -6.93 -2.25
C GLY A 26 -18.55 -8.40 -1.81
N ASP A 27 -18.87 -9.30 -2.74
CA ASP A 27 -18.94 -10.73 -2.44
C ASP A 27 -17.57 -11.41 -2.51
N ASN A 28 -16.67 -10.91 -3.37
CA ASN A 28 -15.50 -11.68 -3.82
C ASN A 28 -14.17 -10.91 -3.81
N GLU A 29 -14.12 -9.65 -3.34
CA GLU A 29 -12.88 -8.89 -3.32
C GLU A 29 -12.26 -8.83 -1.93
N ASP A 30 -11.02 -9.29 -1.81
CA ASP A 30 -10.19 -9.13 -0.63
C ASP A 30 -9.17 -8.01 -0.87
N ILE A 31 -9.23 -6.98 -0.04
CA ILE A 31 -8.32 -5.83 -0.07
C ILE A 31 -7.39 -5.91 1.14
N LYS A 32 -6.08 -5.97 0.89
CA LYS A 32 -5.04 -5.87 1.92
C LYS A 32 -4.20 -4.63 1.63
N ILE A 33 -3.97 -3.81 2.65
CA ILE A 33 -3.10 -2.64 2.58
C ILE A 33 -2.00 -2.83 3.61
N GLU A 34 -0.75 -2.72 3.18
CA GLU A 34 0.44 -2.83 4.01
C GLU A 34 1.12 -1.46 3.98
N VAL A 35 1.26 -0.82 5.16
CA VAL A 35 1.68 0.58 5.28
C VAL A 35 2.92 0.67 6.16
N THR A 36 3.94 1.38 5.69
CA THR A 36 5.11 1.71 6.51
C THR A 36 4.81 2.88 7.44
N MET A 37 5.56 3.01 8.54
CA MET A 37 5.68 4.31 9.22
C MET A 37 6.38 5.31 8.29
N PHE A 38 6.35 6.61 8.65
CA PHE A 38 6.97 7.68 7.87
C PHE A 38 8.38 7.33 7.40
N ASP A 39 8.57 7.25 6.09
CA ASP A 39 9.80 6.80 5.43
C ASP A 39 10.42 7.86 4.50
N GLY A 40 9.78 9.02 4.38
CA GLY A 40 10.30 10.16 3.66
C GLY A 40 9.77 11.49 4.19
N PHE A 41 10.42 12.57 3.77
CA PHE A 41 9.90 13.91 3.97
C PHE A 41 10.33 14.86 2.85
N GLN A 42 9.53 15.89 2.62
CA GLN A 42 9.84 17.00 1.74
C GLN A 42 9.62 18.32 2.50
N ARG A 43 10.51 19.30 2.30
CA ARG A 43 10.28 20.67 2.78
C ARG A 43 9.51 21.44 1.73
N SER A 44 8.42 22.07 2.13
CA SER A 44 7.63 22.99 1.29
C SER A 44 7.64 24.41 1.87
N GLY A 45 7.45 25.40 1.00
CA GLY A 45 7.39 26.82 1.34
C GLY A 45 8.74 27.54 1.21
N ASP A 46 8.69 28.84 0.89
CA ASP A 46 9.87 29.70 0.63
C ASP A 46 10.85 29.79 1.81
N LYS A 47 10.40 29.47 3.03
CA LYS A 47 11.22 29.47 4.26
C LYS A 47 11.54 28.08 4.80
N GLY A 48 11.06 27.00 4.15
CA GLY A 48 11.35 25.62 4.55
C GLY A 48 10.77 25.19 5.91
N GLU A 49 9.72 25.90 6.38
CA GLU A 49 9.07 25.66 7.67
C GLU A 49 8.06 24.50 7.63
N ASP A 50 7.48 24.19 6.46
CA ASP A 50 6.52 23.08 6.33
C ASP A 50 7.24 21.78 5.94
N VAL A 51 7.17 20.78 6.82
CA VAL A 51 7.65 19.42 6.54
C VAL A 51 6.47 18.54 6.15
N GLN A 52 6.45 18.08 4.91
CA GLN A 52 5.50 17.10 4.42
C GLN A 52 6.07 15.70 4.61
N MET A 53 5.38 14.86 5.37
CA MET A 53 5.79 13.47 5.60
C MET A 53 5.26 12.57 4.50
N HIS A 54 6.06 11.57 4.14
CA HIS A 54 5.72 10.55 3.15
C HIS A 54 5.64 9.18 3.83
N ILE A 55 4.67 8.38 3.38
CA ILE A 55 4.54 6.95 3.71
C ILE A 55 4.46 6.12 2.42
N SER A 56 5.01 4.92 2.45
CA SER A 56 4.85 3.93 1.39
C SER A 56 3.74 2.95 1.73
N LEU A 57 2.97 2.57 0.71
CA LEU A 57 1.88 1.61 0.84
C LEU A 57 1.98 0.56 -0.26
N ILE A 58 1.69 -0.68 0.09
CA ILE A 58 1.43 -1.77 -0.84
C ILE A 58 -0.04 -2.13 -0.72
N VAL A 59 -0.77 -2.09 -1.83
CA VAL A 59 -2.19 -2.47 -1.87
C VAL A 59 -2.32 -3.72 -2.72
N ASP A 60 -2.89 -4.76 -2.16
CA ASP A 60 -3.27 -5.97 -2.87
C ASP A 60 -4.79 -6.04 -3.00
N VAL A 61 -5.26 -6.23 -4.23
CA VAL A 61 -6.68 -6.50 -4.52
C VAL A 61 -6.80 -7.88 -5.16
N CYS A 62 -7.54 -8.77 -4.52
CA CYS A 62 -7.71 -10.16 -4.94
C CYS A 62 -9.19 -10.45 -5.21
N LYS A 63 -9.51 -11.10 -6.35
CA LYS A 63 -10.87 -11.51 -6.72
C LYS A 63 -11.08 -13.00 -6.41
N GLY A 64 -11.17 -13.34 -5.14
CA GLY A 64 -11.34 -14.73 -4.65
C GLY A 64 -10.03 -15.49 -4.45
N ASP A 65 -10.12 -16.63 -3.76
CA ASP A 65 -8.99 -17.33 -3.14
C ASP A 65 -7.91 -17.84 -4.11
N ASP A 66 -8.27 -18.14 -5.36
CA ASP A 66 -7.35 -18.69 -6.37
C ASP A 66 -6.82 -17.65 -7.38
N SER A 67 -7.25 -16.39 -7.26
CA SER A 67 -6.81 -15.33 -8.18
C SER A 67 -5.45 -14.76 -7.78
N ASN A 68 -4.64 -14.41 -8.78
CA ASN A 68 -3.44 -13.63 -8.57
C ASN A 68 -3.86 -12.20 -8.18
N PRO A 69 -3.36 -11.62 -7.08
CA PRO A 69 -3.74 -10.27 -6.69
C PRO A 69 -3.14 -9.25 -7.66
N LEU A 70 -3.87 -8.15 -7.85
CA LEU A 70 -3.35 -6.93 -8.45
C LEU A 70 -2.68 -6.12 -7.35
N GLU A 71 -1.36 -5.96 -7.46
CA GLU A 71 -0.52 -5.26 -6.48
C GLU A 71 -0.24 -3.83 -6.98
N PHE A 72 -0.42 -2.86 -6.08
CA PHE A 72 -0.11 -1.45 -6.29
C PHE A 72 0.98 -1.04 -5.32
N ILE A 73 2.03 -0.39 -5.83
CA ILE A 73 3.03 0.29 -5.01
C ILE A 73 2.69 1.77 -5.02
N CYS A 74 2.47 2.35 -3.84
CA CYS A 74 1.98 3.71 -3.70
C CYS A 74 2.87 4.55 -2.78
N SER A 75 2.92 5.85 -3.07
CA SER A 75 3.47 6.88 -2.19
C SER A 75 2.34 7.80 -1.74
N ALA A 76 2.09 7.90 -0.44
CA ALA A 76 1.16 8.90 0.10
C ALA A 76 1.91 10.07 0.71
N TRP A 77 1.45 11.26 0.35
CA TRP A 77 1.82 12.56 0.86
C TRP A 77 0.58 13.18 1.53
N PRO A 78 0.70 14.25 2.32
CA PRO A 78 -0.45 14.83 3.03
C PRO A 78 -1.61 15.25 2.12
N ASN A 79 -1.32 15.59 0.86
CA ASN A 79 -2.27 16.09 -0.13
C ASN A 79 -2.42 15.21 -1.38
N ALA A 80 -1.71 14.06 -1.47
CA ALA A 80 -1.71 13.25 -2.67
C ALA A 80 -1.43 11.78 -2.39
N LEU A 81 -2.08 10.89 -3.14
CA LEU A 81 -1.74 9.47 -3.22
C LEU A 81 -1.28 9.18 -4.66
N VAL A 82 -0.03 8.76 -4.81
CA VAL A 82 0.60 8.50 -6.12
C VAL A 82 0.81 7.00 -6.28
N ILE A 83 0.24 6.43 -7.33
CA ILE A 83 0.51 5.05 -7.74
C ILE A 83 1.82 5.04 -8.51
N ARG A 84 2.83 4.34 -7.99
CA ARG A 84 4.15 4.19 -8.61
C ARG A 84 4.21 3.01 -9.57
N LYS A 85 3.60 1.89 -9.19
CA LYS A 85 3.57 0.65 -9.97
C LYS A 85 2.24 -0.06 -9.81
N VAL A 86 1.84 -0.80 -10.84
CA VAL A 86 0.68 -1.70 -10.85
C VAL A 86 1.05 -2.95 -11.62
N PHE A 87 0.90 -4.12 -11.00
CA PHE A 87 1.19 -5.40 -11.66
C PHE A 87 0.45 -6.57 -11.01
N MET A 88 0.31 -7.67 -11.76
CA MET A 88 -0.27 -8.91 -11.26
C MET A 88 0.79 -9.72 -10.51
N LEU A 89 0.58 -9.97 -9.23
CA LEU A 89 1.47 -10.79 -8.41
C LEU A 89 1.16 -12.28 -8.63
N LYS A 90 2.09 -13.02 -9.22
CA LYS A 90 1.91 -14.47 -9.40
C LYS A 90 2.12 -15.20 -8.07
N ARG A 91 1.05 -15.72 -7.47
CA ARG A 91 1.10 -16.48 -6.21
C ARG A 91 1.91 -17.78 -6.33
N HIS A 92 1.96 -18.36 -7.53
CA HIS A 92 2.68 -19.60 -7.80
C HIS A 92 3.71 -19.41 -8.91
N LYS A 93 4.97 -19.80 -8.62
CA LYS A 93 6.12 -19.75 -9.54
C LYS A 93 6.45 -18.34 -10.04
N MET A 94 6.87 -17.45 -9.12
CA MET A 94 7.45 -16.19 -9.56
C MET A 94 8.70 -16.47 -10.41
N PRO A 95 8.77 -15.96 -11.65
CA PRO A 95 9.99 -16.04 -12.43
C PRO A 95 11.08 -15.20 -11.73
N PRO A 96 12.38 -15.47 -11.95
CA PRO A 96 13.48 -14.69 -11.35
C PRO A 96 13.40 -13.19 -11.64
N LYS A 97 12.71 -12.80 -12.72
CA LYS A 97 12.42 -11.41 -13.08
C LYS A 97 10.91 -11.28 -13.36
N PRO A 98 10.10 -11.00 -12.32
CA PRO A 98 8.67 -10.75 -12.54
C PRO A 98 8.49 -9.43 -13.31
N TYR A 99 7.45 -9.38 -14.14
CA TYR A 99 7.03 -8.12 -14.75
C TYR A 99 6.35 -7.27 -13.69
N ILE A 100 6.93 -6.11 -13.37
CA ILE A 100 6.49 -5.21 -12.30
C ILE A 100 5.69 -4.00 -12.82
N GLY A 101 5.13 -4.11 -14.02
CA GLY A 101 4.38 -3.01 -14.64
C GLY A 101 5.27 -1.88 -15.18
N PRO A 102 4.69 -0.96 -15.96
CA PRO A 102 5.38 0.24 -16.42
C PRO A 102 5.61 1.21 -15.25
N ASP A 103 6.52 2.16 -15.42
CA ASP A 103 6.55 3.36 -14.58
C ASP A 103 5.38 4.28 -14.97
N PHE A 104 4.63 4.74 -13.97
CA PHE A 104 3.63 5.80 -14.16
C PHE A 104 4.33 7.16 -14.03
N VAL A 105 4.07 8.05 -14.98
CA VAL A 105 4.65 9.41 -15.07
C VAL A 105 3.80 10.39 -14.29
#